data_AF-A0AAP2H8V7-F1
#
_entry.id   AF-A0AAP2H8V7-F1
#
_cell.length_a   1.000
_cell.length_b   1.000
_cell.length_c   1.000
_cell.angle_alpha   90.00
_cell.angle_beta   90.00
_cell.angle_gamma   90.00
#
_symmetry.space_group_name_H-M   'P 1'
#
loop_
_entity.id
_entity.type
_entity.pdbx_description
1 polymer ?
#
loop_
_entity_poly.entity_id
_entity_poly.type
_entity_poly.pdbx_seq_one_letter_code
_entity_poly.pdbx_strand_id
1 'polypeptide(L)'
;MNRPVSTSPATPASSSLFAPGPLVLIGMIVIAALSRLLPHPPNFSPVEAVALFGGAYFASRALAIAIPLVAMLLSDVILGLTLGGTYFEHFTSSTYLVTWLSVYVCIALSAALGFGLRGRVSGARVLGYSLMGSVLFFVVTNFAVWATATPVNAHPACMTGLMPCYAAALPFFQWTVLGTLFYAAILFGGFALLRQRVPALRAQTV
;
A
#
# COMPACT_ATOMS: atom_id res chain seq x y z
N MET A 1 56.19 -15.44 -15.64
CA MET A 1 55.47 -15.46 -14.34
C MET A 1 54.13 -14.77 -14.53
N ASN A 2 53.06 -15.52 -14.81
CA ASN A 2 51.69 -14.99 -14.85
C ASN A 2 51.08 -15.16 -13.45
N ARG A 3 50.79 -14.05 -12.76
CA ARG A 3 49.95 -14.09 -11.56
C ARG A 3 48.48 -14.12 -11.99
N PRO A 4 47.64 -15.00 -11.42
CA PRO A 4 46.21 -14.97 -11.67
C PRO A 4 45.60 -13.72 -11.03
N VAL A 5 44.79 -12.99 -11.81
CA VAL A 5 43.95 -11.89 -11.33
C VAL A 5 42.85 -12.49 -10.46
N SER A 6 42.94 -12.27 -9.15
CA SER A 6 41.90 -12.59 -8.19
C SER A 6 40.70 -11.67 -8.42
N THR A 7 39.66 -12.16 -9.10
CA THR A 7 38.36 -11.50 -9.12
C THR A 7 37.64 -11.85 -7.82
N SER A 8 37.72 -10.96 -6.82
CA SER A 8 36.90 -11.05 -5.62
C SER A 8 35.41 -10.97 -6.02
N PRO A 9 34.54 -11.85 -5.50
CA PRO A 9 33.11 -11.76 -5.78
C PRO A 9 32.56 -10.48 -5.15
N ALA A 10 31.92 -9.64 -5.96
CA ALA A 10 31.27 -8.43 -5.49
C ALA A 10 30.27 -8.77 -4.38
N THR A 11 30.57 -8.34 -3.16
CA THR A 11 29.67 -8.44 -2.01
C THR A 11 28.36 -7.77 -2.39
N PRO A 12 27.18 -8.42 -2.22
CA PRO A 12 25.91 -7.76 -2.49
C PRO A 12 25.82 -6.58 -1.53
N ALA A 13 25.80 -5.36 -2.08
CA ALA A 13 25.72 -4.14 -1.28
C ALA A 13 24.47 -4.26 -0.39
N SER A 14 24.68 -4.35 0.92
CA SER A 14 23.60 -4.18 1.89
C SER A 14 23.09 -2.75 1.68
N SER A 15 21.92 -2.60 1.06
CA SER A 15 21.34 -1.29 0.83
C SER A 15 20.98 -0.68 2.19
N SER A 16 21.82 0.22 2.70
CA SER A 16 21.52 1.02 3.90
C SER A 16 20.17 1.73 3.72
N LEU A 17 19.36 1.79 4.78
CA LEU A 17 18.09 2.53 4.79
C LEU A 17 18.28 4.00 4.39
N PHE A 18 19.45 4.56 4.68
CA PHE A 18 19.81 5.95 4.40
C PHE A 18 20.42 6.14 3.01
N ALA A 19 20.46 5.10 2.17
CA ALA A 19 20.89 5.25 0.80
C ALA A 19 19.83 6.01 -0.02
N PRO A 20 20.23 6.73 -1.10
CA PRO A 20 19.31 7.49 -1.94
C PRO A 20 18.09 6.70 -2.45
N GLY A 21 18.27 5.43 -2.85
CA GLY A 21 17.20 4.55 -3.32
C GLY A 21 16.06 4.39 -2.30
N PRO A 22 16.31 3.74 -1.15
CA PRO A 22 15.33 3.62 -0.08
C PRO A 22 14.72 4.96 0.37
N LEU A 23 15.51 6.03 0.48
CA LEU A 23 14.99 7.35 0.86
C LEU A 23 13.98 7.90 -0.16
N VAL A 24 14.25 7.75 -1.47
CA VAL A 24 13.30 8.14 -2.52
C VAL A 24 12.01 7.30 -2.43
N LEU A 25 12.12 5.98 -2.24
CA LEU A 25 10.95 5.12 -2.07
C LEU A 25 10.11 5.54 -0.87
N ILE A 26 10.74 5.78 0.29
CA ILE A 26 10.07 6.25 1.51
C ILE A 26 9.39 7.58 1.25
N GLY A 27 10.10 8.55 0.65
CA GLY A 27 9.54 9.87 0.35
C GLY A 27 8.30 9.79 -0.53
N MET A 28 8.34 8.99 -1.60
CA MET A 28 7.19 8.77 -2.48
C MET A 28 6.00 8.14 -1.74
N ILE A 29 6.25 7.14 -0.90
CA ILE A 29 5.21 6.47 -0.09
C ILE A 29 4.60 7.44 0.92
N VAL A 30 5.41 8.22 1.63
CA VAL A 30 4.94 9.18 2.63
C VAL A 30 4.12 10.29 1.98
N ILE A 31 4.60 10.87 0.86
CA ILE A 31 3.85 11.90 0.13
C ILE A 31 2.51 11.35 -0.36
N ALA A 32 2.50 10.14 -0.92
CA ALA A 32 1.27 9.49 -1.33
C ALA A 32 0.34 9.27 -0.13
N ALA A 33 0.80 8.71 0.98
CA ALA A 33 -0.01 8.52 2.18
C ALA A 33 -0.62 9.83 2.70
N LEU A 34 0.15 10.92 2.72
CA LEU A 34 -0.30 12.24 3.16
C LEU A 34 -1.32 12.90 2.21
N SER A 35 -1.43 12.46 0.95
CA SER A 35 -2.47 12.96 0.04
C SER A 35 -3.89 12.71 0.55
N ARG A 36 -4.08 11.77 1.49
CA ARG A 36 -5.35 11.49 2.16
C ARG A 36 -5.87 12.65 3.02
N LEU A 37 -5.03 13.64 3.32
CA LEU A 37 -5.47 14.87 4.00
C LEU A 37 -6.26 15.79 3.06
N LEU A 38 -6.14 15.59 1.74
CA LEU A 38 -6.90 16.34 0.75
C LEU A 38 -8.31 15.76 0.61
N PRO A 39 -9.35 16.57 0.33
CA PRO A 39 -10.67 16.06 0.03
C PRO A 39 -10.63 15.10 -1.17
N HIS A 40 -11.14 13.89 -0.98
CA HIS A 40 -11.19 12.86 -2.01
C HIS A 40 -12.47 12.02 -1.86
N PRO A 41 -12.92 11.33 -2.93
CA PRO A 41 -14.02 10.37 -2.83
C PRO A 41 -13.74 9.27 -1.79
N PRO A 42 -14.78 8.64 -1.22
CA PRO A 42 -14.62 7.46 -0.38
C PRO A 42 -13.82 6.38 -1.10
N ASN A 43 -12.90 5.70 -0.41
CA ASN A 43 -12.00 4.66 -0.94
C ASN A 43 -11.04 5.07 -2.07
N PHE A 44 -11.10 6.30 -2.59
CA PHE A 44 -10.09 6.80 -3.51
C PHE A 44 -8.83 7.18 -2.72
N SER A 45 -7.93 6.21 -2.52
CA SER A 45 -6.79 6.36 -1.63
C SER A 45 -5.53 5.65 -2.15
N PRO A 46 -4.34 5.99 -1.61
CA PRO A 46 -3.06 5.42 -2.04
C PRO A 46 -2.74 4.05 -1.40
N VAL A 47 -3.57 3.54 -0.49
CA VAL A 47 -3.28 2.41 0.43
C VAL A 47 -2.65 1.20 -0.28
N GLU A 48 -3.33 0.66 -1.28
CA GLU A 48 -2.90 -0.55 -1.99
C GLU A 48 -1.69 -0.25 -2.88
N ALA A 49 -1.68 0.92 -3.51
CA ALA A 49 -0.62 1.32 -4.42
C ALA A 49 0.72 1.48 -3.70
N VAL A 50 0.75 2.13 -2.53
CA VAL A 50 1.99 2.28 -1.73
C VAL A 50 2.49 0.93 -1.22
N ALA A 51 1.57 0.02 -0.87
CA ALA A 51 1.91 -1.32 -0.43
C ALA A 51 2.56 -2.13 -1.57
N LEU A 52 1.90 -2.21 -2.73
CA LEU A 52 2.42 -2.89 -3.92
C LEU A 52 3.75 -2.31 -4.36
N PHE A 53 3.87 -0.97 -4.35
CA PHE A 53 5.11 -0.26 -4.69
C PHE A 53 6.25 -0.59 -3.73
N GLY A 54 5.98 -0.60 -2.42
CA GLY A 54 6.94 -1.01 -1.41
C GLY A 54 7.41 -2.46 -1.62
N GLY A 55 6.47 -3.37 -1.85
CA GLY A 55 6.73 -4.77 -2.19
C GLY A 55 7.65 -4.94 -3.40
N ALA A 56 7.43 -4.13 -4.45
CA ALA A 56 8.13 -4.23 -5.72
C ALA A 56 9.59 -3.78 -5.67
N TYR A 57 9.93 -2.75 -4.88
CA TYR A 57 11.22 -2.06 -5.01
C TYR A 57 12.16 -2.13 -3.80
N PHE A 58 11.65 -2.32 -2.57
CA PHE A 58 12.55 -2.46 -1.41
C PHE A 58 13.30 -3.80 -1.46
N ALA A 59 14.63 -3.77 -1.31
CA ALA A 59 15.44 -4.99 -1.21
C ALA A 59 15.02 -5.86 -0.02
N SER A 60 14.96 -5.26 1.17
CA SER A 60 14.48 -5.91 2.39
C SER A 60 12.96 -6.14 2.32
N ARG A 61 12.53 -7.39 2.46
CA ARG A 61 11.09 -7.74 2.56
C ARG A 61 10.45 -7.17 3.83
N ALA A 62 11.21 -7.05 4.92
CA ALA A 62 10.74 -6.45 6.15
C ALA A 62 10.42 -4.95 5.94
N LEU A 63 11.35 -4.19 5.33
CA LEU A 63 11.11 -2.77 5.03
C LEU A 63 10.00 -2.58 4.00
N ALA A 64 9.90 -3.47 3.02
CA ALA A 64 8.85 -3.43 2.00
C ALA A 64 7.42 -3.46 2.58
N ILE A 65 7.25 -4.12 3.74
CA ILE A 65 5.98 -4.22 4.46
C ILE A 65 5.88 -3.12 5.53
N ALA A 66 6.94 -2.94 6.32
CA ALA A 66 6.94 -2.01 7.44
C ALA A 66 6.77 -0.55 7.00
N ILE A 67 7.42 -0.11 5.92
CA ILE A 67 7.37 1.29 5.49
C ILE A 67 5.94 1.71 5.08
N PRO A 68 5.21 0.97 4.21
CA PRO A 68 3.81 1.28 3.94
C PRO A 68 2.93 1.29 5.20
N LEU A 69 3.07 0.31 6.10
CA LEU A 69 2.28 0.26 7.34
C LEU A 69 2.53 1.48 8.23
N VAL A 70 3.80 1.85 8.43
CA VAL A 70 4.18 3.01 9.25
C VAL A 70 3.70 4.30 8.61
N ALA A 71 3.88 4.47 7.29
CA ALA A 71 3.41 5.68 6.59
C ALA A 71 1.89 5.83 6.69
N MET A 72 1.15 4.73 6.58
CA MET A 72 -0.31 4.72 6.72
C MET A 72 -0.74 5.01 8.17
N LEU A 73 -0.07 4.45 9.17
CA LEU A 73 -0.28 4.77 10.58
C LEU A 73 -0.05 6.24 10.90
N LEU A 74 1.04 6.82 10.39
CA LEU A 74 1.32 8.24 10.58
C LEU A 74 0.21 9.09 9.94
N SER A 75 -0.22 8.74 8.72
CA SER A 75 -1.34 9.42 8.05
C SER A 75 -2.65 9.31 8.85
N ASP A 76 -3.00 8.14 9.38
CA ASP A 76 -4.20 7.94 10.18
C ASP A 76 -4.16 8.73 11.48
N VAL A 77 -3.02 8.75 12.18
CA VAL A 77 -2.84 9.56 13.40
C VAL A 77 -3.03 11.05 13.09
N ILE A 78 -2.44 11.53 11.99
CA ILE A 78 -2.60 12.93 11.58
C ILE A 78 -4.06 13.23 11.26
N LEU A 79 -4.76 12.37 10.51
CA LEU A 79 -6.19 12.53 10.22
C LEU A 79 -7.03 12.56 11.50
N GLY A 80 -6.78 11.64 12.43
CA GLY A 80 -7.47 11.57 13.72
C GLY A 80 -7.27 12.84 14.56
N LEU A 81 -6.05 13.39 14.58
CA LEU A 81 -5.74 14.62 15.35
C LEU A 81 -6.23 15.91 14.67
N THR A 82 -6.26 15.96 13.34
CA THR A 82 -6.58 17.19 12.60
C THR A 82 -8.06 17.31 12.23
N LEU A 83 -8.69 16.21 11.82
CA LEU A 83 -10.08 16.19 11.38
C LEU A 83 -11.04 15.67 12.46
N GLY A 84 -10.55 14.88 13.43
CA GLY A 84 -11.36 14.32 14.50
C GLY A 84 -12.48 13.41 14.01
N GLY A 85 -13.57 13.35 14.76
CA GLY A 85 -14.77 12.57 14.41
C GLY A 85 -14.46 11.09 14.20
N THR A 86 -15.02 10.51 13.14
CA THR A 86 -14.85 9.09 12.81
C THR A 86 -13.37 8.71 12.70
N TYR A 87 -12.49 9.59 12.20
CA TYR A 87 -11.05 9.29 12.10
C TYR A 87 -10.39 9.05 13.46
N PHE A 88 -10.82 9.79 14.50
CA PHE A 88 -10.34 9.58 15.86
C PHE A 88 -10.98 8.34 16.50
N GLU A 89 -12.24 8.05 16.18
CA GLU A 89 -12.96 6.88 16.68
C GLU A 89 -12.34 5.54 16.23
N HIS A 90 -11.61 5.49 15.12
CA HIS A 90 -10.86 4.29 14.70
C HIS A 90 -9.82 3.85 15.76
N PHE A 91 -9.32 4.77 16.58
CA PHE A 91 -8.32 4.48 17.63
C PHE A 91 -8.95 4.19 19.00
N THR A 92 -10.19 4.62 19.23
CA THR A 92 -10.81 4.59 20.58
C THR A 92 -12.01 3.66 20.67
N SER A 93 -12.65 3.35 19.54
CA SER A 93 -13.84 2.50 19.49
C SER A 93 -13.49 1.07 19.11
N SER A 94 -13.93 0.12 19.94
CA SER A 94 -13.83 -1.31 19.63
C SER A 94 -14.61 -1.72 18.39
N THR A 95 -15.65 -0.95 18.00
CA THR A 95 -16.43 -1.19 16.78
C THR A 95 -15.61 -0.96 15.52
N TYR A 96 -14.83 0.14 15.47
CA TYR A 96 -14.04 0.50 14.28
C TYR A 96 -12.64 -0.13 14.28
N LEU A 97 -12.19 -0.66 15.42
CA LEU A 97 -10.86 -1.26 15.54
C LEU A 97 -10.68 -2.43 14.57
N VAL A 98 -11.66 -3.31 14.43
CA VAL A 98 -11.55 -4.49 13.55
C VAL A 98 -11.51 -4.08 12.07
N THR A 99 -12.39 -3.15 11.66
CA THR A 99 -12.38 -2.62 10.29
C THR A 99 -11.08 -1.88 9.99
N TRP A 100 -10.56 -1.11 10.95
CA TRP A 100 -9.26 -0.45 10.84
C TRP A 100 -8.13 -1.47 10.67
N LEU A 101 -8.04 -2.48 11.54
CA LEU A 101 -7.02 -3.53 11.46
C LEU A 101 -7.10 -4.32 10.15
N SER A 102 -8.30 -4.52 9.60
CA SER A 102 -8.47 -5.20 8.31
C SER A 102 -7.78 -4.46 7.15
N VAL A 103 -7.72 -3.12 7.19
CA VAL A 103 -6.98 -2.29 6.24
C VAL A 103 -5.47 -2.54 6.36
N TYR A 104 -4.95 -2.64 7.59
CA TYR A 104 -3.53 -2.94 7.84
C TYR A 104 -3.13 -4.35 7.39
N VAL A 105 -4.04 -5.32 7.56
CA VAL A 105 -3.88 -6.65 6.98
C VAL A 105 -3.81 -6.56 5.44
N CYS A 106 -4.70 -5.79 4.82
CA CYS A 106 -4.67 -5.58 3.37
C CYS A 106 -3.38 -4.91 2.89
N ILE A 107 -2.84 -3.94 3.64
CA ILE A 107 -1.55 -3.30 3.33
C ILE A 107 -0.43 -4.35 3.35
N ALA A 108 -0.35 -5.16 4.41
CA ALA A 108 0.68 -6.19 4.53
C ALA A 108 0.57 -7.24 3.40
N LEU A 109 -0.64 -7.70 3.11
CA LEU A 109 -0.90 -8.66 2.03
C LEU A 109 -0.60 -8.06 0.64
N SER A 110 -0.97 -6.80 0.41
CA SER A 110 -0.70 -6.10 -0.86
C SER A 110 0.80 -5.86 -1.06
N ALA A 111 1.55 -5.57 0.02
CA ALA A 111 3.00 -5.51 -0.04
C ALA A 111 3.61 -6.88 -0.35
N ALA A 112 3.07 -7.97 0.21
CA ALA A 112 3.48 -9.32 -0.13
C ALA A 112 3.16 -9.68 -1.59
N LEU A 113 1.99 -9.28 -2.12
CA LEU A 113 1.67 -9.40 -3.55
C LEU A 113 2.70 -8.65 -4.40
N GLY A 114 3.11 -7.45 -3.97
CA GLY A 114 4.14 -6.66 -4.63
C GLY A 114 5.48 -7.37 -4.78
N PHE A 115 5.79 -8.38 -3.97
CA PHE A 115 7.01 -9.19 -4.15
C PHE A 115 7.05 -9.91 -5.51
N GLY A 116 5.89 -10.23 -6.10
CA GLY A 116 5.80 -10.81 -7.44
C GLY A 116 6.23 -9.87 -8.56
N LEU A 117 6.33 -8.57 -8.30
CA LEU A 117 6.77 -7.55 -9.25
C LEU A 117 8.29 -7.32 -9.26
N ARG A 118 9.02 -7.84 -8.27
CA ARG A 118 10.47 -7.62 -8.09
C ARG A 118 11.28 -8.03 -9.33
N GLY A 119 12.12 -7.12 -9.83
CA GLY A 119 12.93 -7.32 -11.04
C GLY A 119 12.14 -7.49 -12.33
N ARG A 120 10.81 -7.33 -12.28
CA ARG A 120 9.87 -7.71 -13.34
C ARG A 120 8.78 -6.66 -13.55
N VAL A 121 8.95 -5.44 -13.04
CA VAL A 121 7.94 -4.39 -13.16
C VAL A 121 7.70 -4.05 -14.65
N SER A 122 6.44 -4.10 -15.06
CA SER A 122 5.96 -3.61 -16.36
C SER A 122 4.54 -3.06 -16.21
N GLY A 123 4.10 -2.19 -17.12
CA GLY A 123 2.76 -1.57 -17.03
C GLY A 123 1.62 -2.60 -16.93
N ALA A 124 1.68 -3.66 -17.74
CA ALA A 124 0.68 -4.74 -17.69
C ALA A 124 0.68 -5.50 -16.35
N ARG A 125 1.87 -5.75 -15.77
CA ARG A 125 1.95 -6.40 -14.45
C ARG A 125 1.47 -5.46 -13.35
N VAL A 126 1.85 -4.19 -13.37
CA VAL A 126 1.35 -3.21 -12.38
C VAL A 126 -0.17 -3.15 -12.44
N LEU A 127 -0.77 -3.04 -13.63
CA LEU A 127 -2.23 -3.10 -13.81
C LEU A 127 -2.83 -4.37 -13.19
N GLY A 128 -2.32 -5.54 -13.54
CA GLY A 128 -2.84 -6.82 -13.02
C GLY A 128 -2.73 -6.95 -11.50
N TYR A 129 -1.59 -6.57 -10.92
CA TYR A 129 -1.37 -6.61 -9.47
C TYR A 129 -2.20 -5.55 -8.74
N SER A 130 -2.42 -4.37 -9.31
CA SER A 130 -3.31 -3.34 -8.78
C SER A 130 -4.77 -3.79 -8.74
N LEU A 131 -5.26 -4.45 -9.79
CA LEU A 131 -6.61 -5.01 -9.82
C LEU A 131 -6.76 -6.14 -8.78
N MET A 132 -5.76 -7.03 -8.70
CA MET A 132 -5.74 -8.09 -7.69
C MET A 132 -5.72 -7.51 -6.26
N GLY A 133 -4.92 -6.47 -6.01
CA GLY A 133 -4.89 -5.77 -4.73
C GLY A 133 -6.23 -5.10 -4.39
N SER A 134 -6.89 -4.49 -5.39
CA SER A 134 -8.21 -3.88 -5.20
C SER A 134 -9.27 -4.93 -4.82
N VAL A 135 -9.28 -6.08 -5.50
CA VAL A 135 -10.19 -7.20 -5.18
C VAL A 135 -9.91 -7.74 -3.79
N LEU A 136 -8.63 -7.94 -3.45
CA LEU A 136 -8.22 -8.38 -2.11
C LEU A 136 -8.73 -7.42 -1.03
N PHE A 137 -8.50 -6.11 -1.22
CA PHE A 137 -8.96 -5.09 -0.29
C PHE A 137 -10.47 -5.12 -0.13
N PHE A 138 -11.20 -5.16 -1.25
CA PHE A 138 -12.66 -5.23 -1.25
C PHE A 138 -13.19 -6.43 -0.49
N VAL A 139 -12.64 -7.62 -0.72
CA VAL A 139 -13.07 -8.85 -0.04
C VAL A 139 -12.79 -8.76 1.46
N VAL A 140 -11.55 -8.46 1.85
CA VAL A 140 -11.15 -8.51 3.26
C VAL A 140 -11.84 -7.43 4.10
N THR A 141 -11.90 -6.19 3.60
CA THR A 141 -12.47 -5.07 4.37
C THR A 141 -13.97 -5.16 4.52
N ASN A 142 -14.71 -5.57 3.47
CA ASN A 142 -16.17 -5.71 3.57
C ASN A 142 -16.59 -6.95 4.36
N PHE A 143 -15.78 -8.02 4.35
CA PHE A 143 -15.96 -9.11 5.31
C PHE A 143 -15.84 -8.62 6.75
N ALA A 144 -14.84 -7.79 7.06
CA ALA A 144 -14.68 -7.21 8.39
C ALA A 144 -15.88 -6.33 8.77
N VAL A 145 -16.34 -5.46 7.86
CA VAL A 145 -17.53 -4.62 8.07
C VAL A 145 -18.76 -5.46 8.39
N TRP A 146 -18.99 -6.56 7.65
CA TRP A 146 -20.08 -7.49 7.94
C TRP A 146 -19.90 -8.19 9.29
N ALA A 147 -18.71 -8.69 9.58
CA ALA A 147 -18.42 -9.44 10.80
C ALA A 147 -18.56 -8.60 12.08
N THR A 148 -18.36 -7.28 11.98
CA THR A 148 -18.56 -6.33 13.09
C THR A 148 -19.84 -5.53 12.99
N ALA A 149 -20.73 -5.91 12.08
CA ALA A 149 -21.99 -5.21 11.88
C ALA A 149 -22.86 -5.34 13.15
N THR A 150 -23.34 -4.22 13.69
CA THR A 150 -24.28 -4.17 14.83
C THR A 150 -25.50 -3.32 14.48
N PRO A 151 -26.65 -3.48 15.18
CA PRO A 151 -27.84 -2.67 14.93
C PRO A 151 -27.65 -1.16 15.08
N VAL A 152 -26.60 -0.72 15.78
CA VAL A 152 -26.32 0.70 16.06
C VAL A 152 -25.47 1.35 14.97
N ASN A 153 -24.51 0.61 14.39
CA ASN A 153 -23.45 1.16 13.53
C ASN A 153 -23.22 0.37 12.24
N ALA A 154 -24.24 -0.30 11.70
CA ALA A 154 -24.12 -1.06 10.46
C ALA A 154 -25.10 -0.63 9.37
N HIS A 155 -24.64 -0.77 8.13
CA HIS A 155 -25.51 -0.68 6.96
C HIS A 155 -26.58 -1.80 7.02
N PRO A 156 -27.88 -1.51 6.76
CA PRO A 156 -28.97 -2.51 6.88
C PRO A 156 -28.73 -3.80 6.09
N ALA A 157 -28.11 -3.69 4.91
CA ALA A 157 -27.76 -4.86 4.10
C ALA A 157 -26.82 -5.83 4.84
N CYS A 158 -25.88 -5.32 5.64
CA CYS A 158 -24.95 -6.16 6.41
C CYS A 158 -25.63 -6.88 7.57
N MET A 159 -26.74 -6.33 8.09
CA MET A 159 -27.62 -7.02 9.04
C MET A 159 -28.46 -8.11 8.39
N THR A 160 -28.74 -8.00 7.09
CA THR A 160 -29.47 -9.03 6.34
C THR A 160 -28.58 -10.24 6.04
N GLY A 161 -27.29 -10.02 5.80
CA GLY A 161 -26.31 -11.08 5.60
C GLY A 161 -25.07 -10.64 4.81
N LEU A 162 -24.17 -11.59 4.57
CA LEU A 162 -22.88 -11.32 3.92
C LEU A 162 -23.03 -10.86 2.46
N MET A 163 -23.84 -11.56 1.66
CA MET A 163 -24.00 -11.23 0.23
C MET A 163 -24.66 -9.85 0.01
N PRO A 164 -25.74 -9.48 0.71
CA PRO A 164 -26.27 -8.12 0.63
C PRO A 164 -25.28 -7.05 1.09
N CYS A 165 -24.43 -7.33 2.10
CA CYS A 165 -23.37 -6.42 2.51
C CYS A 165 -22.37 -6.13 1.37
N TYR A 166 -21.90 -7.17 0.69
CA TYR A 166 -21.01 -7.00 -0.47
C TYR A 166 -21.68 -6.28 -1.63
N ALA A 167 -22.97 -6.58 -1.91
CA ALA A 167 -23.71 -5.89 -2.95
C ALA A 167 -23.82 -4.38 -2.65
N ALA A 168 -24.09 -4.02 -1.39
CA ALA A 168 -24.11 -2.62 -0.94
C ALA A 168 -22.74 -1.93 -1.02
N ALA A 169 -21.65 -2.71 -0.97
CA ALA A 169 -20.29 -2.19 -1.05
C ALA A 169 -19.79 -1.92 -2.50
N LEU A 170 -20.44 -2.48 -3.53
CA LEU A 170 -20.01 -2.35 -4.93
C LEU A 170 -19.81 -0.90 -5.41
N PRO A 171 -20.63 0.10 -5.02
CA PRO A 171 -20.39 1.49 -5.39
C PRO A 171 -19.06 2.05 -4.85
N PHE A 172 -18.50 1.50 -3.78
CA PHE A 172 -17.20 1.93 -3.25
C PHE A 172 -16.03 1.23 -3.94
N PHE A 173 -16.26 0.04 -4.51
CA PHE A 173 -15.23 -0.73 -5.19
C PHE A 173 -14.64 -0.01 -6.41
N GLN A 174 -15.48 0.72 -7.16
CA GLN A 174 -15.02 1.51 -8.29
C GLN A 174 -13.96 2.55 -7.86
N TRP A 175 -14.13 3.18 -6.70
CA TRP A 175 -13.21 4.17 -6.18
C TRP A 175 -11.92 3.54 -5.65
N THR A 176 -12.00 2.35 -5.05
CA THR A 176 -10.82 1.55 -4.70
C THR A 176 -9.98 1.25 -5.95
N VAL A 177 -10.61 0.78 -7.03
CA VAL A 177 -9.89 0.45 -8.28
C VAL A 177 -9.28 1.70 -8.90
N LEU A 178 -10.06 2.78 -9.05
CA LEU A 178 -9.59 4.02 -9.65
C LEU A 178 -8.45 4.66 -8.82
N GLY A 179 -8.59 4.69 -7.50
CA GLY A 179 -7.55 5.17 -6.59
C GLY A 179 -6.27 4.35 -6.70
N THR A 180 -6.39 3.03 -6.61
CA THR A 180 -5.23 2.12 -6.71
C THR A 180 -4.50 2.31 -8.04
N LEU A 181 -5.22 2.36 -9.16
CA LEU A 181 -4.62 2.54 -10.48
C LEU A 181 -3.98 3.92 -10.65
N PHE A 182 -4.65 4.97 -10.17
CA PHE A 182 -4.13 6.34 -10.22
C PHE A 182 -2.81 6.46 -9.45
N TYR A 183 -2.80 6.05 -8.19
CA TYR A 183 -1.58 6.12 -7.37
C TYR A 183 -0.50 5.14 -7.85
N ALA A 184 -0.87 3.95 -8.35
CA ALA A 184 0.11 3.03 -8.92
C ALA A 184 0.77 3.63 -10.17
N ALA A 185 0.00 4.26 -11.06
CA ALA A 185 0.55 4.94 -12.23
C ALA A 185 1.56 6.03 -11.84
N ILE A 186 1.23 6.85 -10.83
CA ILE A 186 2.12 7.90 -10.33
C ILE A 186 3.38 7.30 -9.68
N LEU A 187 3.23 6.34 -8.77
CA LEU A 187 4.35 5.76 -8.02
C LEU A 187 5.29 4.96 -8.92
N PHE A 188 4.76 3.98 -9.65
CA PHE A 188 5.57 3.13 -10.52
C PHE A 188 6.09 3.90 -11.73
N GLY A 189 5.26 4.73 -12.36
CA GLY A 189 5.67 5.55 -13.51
C GLY A 189 6.70 6.60 -13.13
N GLY A 190 6.44 7.35 -12.05
CA GLY A 190 7.37 8.36 -11.52
C GLY A 190 8.71 7.75 -11.12
N PHE A 191 8.70 6.62 -10.42
CA PHE A 191 9.93 5.96 -10.03
C PHE A 191 10.69 5.36 -11.22
N ALA A 192 9.99 4.85 -12.23
CA ALA A 192 10.62 4.37 -13.46
C ALA A 192 11.35 5.51 -14.19
N LEU A 193 10.76 6.72 -14.27
CA LEU A 193 11.41 7.89 -14.84
C LEU A 193 12.63 8.33 -14.01
N LEU A 194 12.51 8.35 -12.67
CA LEU A 194 13.64 8.67 -11.78
C LEU A 194 14.80 7.67 -11.93
N ARG A 195 14.50 6.36 -11.99
CA ARG A 195 15.51 5.31 -12.24
C ARG A 195 16.21 5.46 -13.58
N GLN A 196 15.59 6.11 -14.59
CA GLN A 196 16.27 6.39 -15.86
C GLN A 196 17.30 7.51 -15.76
N ARG A 197 17.07 8.49 -14.87
CA ARG A 197 17.92 9.67 -14.71
C ARG A 197 19.00 9.51 -13.64
N VAL A 198 18.76 8.66 -12.64
CA VAL A 198 19.66 8.50 -11.48
C VAL A 198 20.13 7.04 -11.37
N PRO A 199 21.34 6.70 -11.87
CA PRO A 199 21.86 5.33 -11.87
C PRO A 199 21.96 4.69 -10.48
N ALA A 200 22.22 5.49 -9.44
CA ALA A 200 22.30 5.03 -8.06
C ALA A 200 21.00 4.35 -7.59
N LEU A 201 19.83 4.82 -8.05
CA LEU A 201 18.54 4.22 -7.70
C LEU A 201 18.40 2.81 -8.27
N ARG A 202 18.98 2.54 -9.45
CA ARG A 202 18.95 1.19 -10.06
C ARG A 202 19.78 0.18 -9.28
N ALA A 203 20.91 0.60 -8.73
CA ALA A 203 21.82 -0.27 -7.98
C ALA A 203 21.29 -0.60 -6.58
N GLN A 204 20.42 0.25 -6.02
CA GLN A 204 19.99 0.19 -4.61
C GLN A 204 18.54 -0.32 -4.43
N THR A 205 17.83 -0.62 -5.52
CA THR A 205 16.44 -1.10 -5.52
C THR A 205 16.29 -2.32 -6.42
N VAL A 206 15.28 -3.16 -6.12
CA VAL A 206 15.03 -4.44 -6.82
C VAL A 206 14.39 -4.23 -8.19
#